data_AF-A0A3R7PTN6-F1
#
_entry.id   AF-A0A3R7PTN6-F1
#
_cell.length_a   1.000
_cell.length_b   1.000
_cell.length_c   1.000
_cell.angle_alpha   90.00
_cell.angle_beta   90.00
_cell.angle_gamma   90.00
#
_symmetry.space_group_name_H-M   'P 1'
#
loop_
_entity.id
_entity.type
_entity.pdbx_description
1 polymer ?
#
loop_
_entity_poly.entity_id
_entity_poly.type
_entity_poly.pdbx_seq_one_letter_code
_entity_poly.pdbx_strand_id
1 'polypeptide(L)'
;MGAGATEFTIIGNLLSTVWSFTALLMAPLSELFGYRSVTIVGGLLSFLTMLLSAYSTNLTSFTFSYSVLGGIAGSLSTFNGFAIIPLYFQKRKGLANGIVASCSALGK
;
A
#
# COMPACT_ATOMS: atom_id res chain seq x y z
N MET A 1 8.24 29.88 8.66
CA MET A 1 9.36 28.93 8.55
C MET A 1 8.82 27.68 7.90
N GLY A 2 9.05 27.53 6.59
CA GLY A 2 8.51 26.42 5.80
C GLY A 2 9.23 25.12 6.14
N ALA A 3 8.47 24.04 6.27
CA ALA A 3 9.04 22.70 6.40
C ALA A 3 10.00 22.44 5.23
N GLY A 4 11.27 22.20 5.54
CA GLY A 4 12.32 22.03 4.53
C GLY A 4 12.08 20.78 3.69
N ALA A 5 12.54 20.80 2.43
CA ALA A 5 12.48 19.66 1.51
C ALA A 5 13.02 18.35 2.13
N THR A 6 13.93 18.45 3.10
CA THR A 6 14.49 17.33 3.87
C THR A 6 13.43 16.55 4.65
N GLU A 7 12.49 17.23 5.30
CA GLU A 7 11.44 16.58 6.11
C GLU A 7 10.54 15.72 5.22
N PHE A 8 10.08 16.28 4.10
CA PHE A 8 9.28 15.55 3.11
C PHE A 8 10.04 14.37 2.50
N THR A 9 11.35 14.51 2.27
CA THR A 9 12.18 13.43 1.73
C THR A 9 12.30 12.28 2.72
N ILE A 10 12.46 12.57 4.01
CA ILE A 10 12.51 11.55 5.06
C ILE A 10 11.19 10.78 5.13
N ILE A 11 10.05 11.48 5.03
CA ILE A 11 8.71 10.86 4.98
C ILE A 11 8.62 9.87 3.80
N GLY A 12 9.02 10.31 2.60
CA GLY A 12 8.99 9.49 1.38
C GLY A 12 9.92 8.27 1.44
N ASN A 13 11.12 8.42 2.01
CA ASN A 13 12.05 7.32 2.19
C ASN A 13 11.52 6.28 3.19
N LEU A 14 10.98 6.73 4.33
CA LEU A 14 10.38 5.84 5.33
C LEU A 14 9.20 5.05 4.74
N LEU A 15 8.32 5.71 3.98
CA LEU A 15 7.24 5.06 3.23
C LEU A 15 7.77 3.95 2.31
N SER A 16 8.82 4.25 1.54
CA SER A 16 9.40 3.33 0.56
C SER A 16 10.07 2.12 1.22
N THR A 17 10.75 2.32 2.36
CA THR A 17 11.35 1.24 3.14
C THR A 17 10.29 0.32 3.75
N VAL A 18 9.26 0.89 4.37
CA VAL A 18 8.16 0.11 4.96
C VAL A 18 7.39 -0.66 3.88
N TRP A 19 7.15 -0.03 2.73
CA TRP A 19 6.51 -0.70 1.59
C TRP A 19 7.31 -1.93 1.18
N SER A 20 8.62 -1.77 0.93
CA SER A 20 9.47 -2.87 0.48
C SER A 20 9.50 -4.02 1.49
N PHE A 21 9.56 -3.71 2.79
CA PHE A 21 9.55 -4.71 3.85
C PHE A 21 8.21 -5.46 3.93
N THR A 22 7.09 -4.73 3.82
CA THR A 22 5.75 -5.32 3.84
C THR A 22 5.49 -6.16 2.59
N ALA A 23 5.98 -5.73 1.42
CA ALA A 23 5.86 -6.48 0.18
C ALA A 23 6.56 -7.85 0.25
N LEU A 24 7.73 -7.94 0.91
CA LEU A 24 8.40 -9.21 1.18
C LEU A 24 7.59 -10.13 2.10
N LEU A 25 6.98 -9.56 3.14
CA LEU A 25 6.12 -10.30 4.09
C LEU A 25 4.81 -10.78 3.45
N MET A 26 4.31 -10.07 2.44
CA MET A 26 3.01 -10.38 1.84
C MET A 26 3.00 -11.66 1.00
N ALA A 27 4.13 -12.07 0.42
CA ALA A 27 4.22 -13.34 -0.29
C ALA A 27 3.86 -14.53 0.61
N PRO A 28 4.56 -14.80 1.73
CA PRO A 28 4.22 -15.91 2.63
C PRO A 28 2.87 -15.70 3.33
N LEU A 29 2.51 -14.45 3.66
CA LEU A 29 1.24 -14.15 4.32
C LEU A 29 0.03 -14.46 3.43
N SER A 30 0.17 -14.27 2.11
CA SER A 30 -0.87 -14.59 1.13
C SER A 30 -1.11 -16.10 0.98
N GLU A 31 -0.06 -16.91 1.12
CA GLU A 31 -0.16 -18.38 1.10
C GLU A 31 -0.85 -18.91 2.35
N LEU A 32 -0.65 -18.26 3.50
CA LEU A 32 -1.24 -18.65 4.79
C LEU A 32 -2.69 -18.20 4.97
N PHE A 33 -3.03 -16.95 4.65
CA PHE A 33 -4.34 -16.36 4.96
C PHE A 33 -5.34 -16.40 3.81
N GLY A 34 -4.87 -16.70 2.60
CA GLY A 34 -5.68 -16.63 1.39
C GLY A 34 -6.06 -15.19 1.00
N TYR A 35 -6.35 -15.00 -0.30
CA TYR A 35 -6.56 -13.67 -0.86
C TYR A 35 -7.72 -12.86 -0.27
N ARG A 36 -8.76 -13.53 0.25
CA ARG A 36 -9.98 -12.87 0.72
C ARG A 36 -9.79 -12.07 2.00
N SER A 37 -9.07 -12.63 2.98
CA SER A 37 -8.78 -11.95 4.25
C SER A 37 -7.85 -10.76 4.04
N VAL A 38 -6.87 -10.90 3.15
CA VAL A 38 -5.88 -9.86 2.84
C VAL A 38 -6.56 -8.62 2.23
N THR A 39 -7.62 -8.80 1.44
CA THR A 39 -8.39 -7.68 0.86
C THR A 39 -9.16 -6.90 1.93
N ILE A 40 -9.83 -7.62 2.84
CA ILE A 40 -10.63 -6.99 3.90
C ILE A 40 -9.72 -6.23 4.86
N VAL A 41 -8.60 -6.83 5.26
CA VAL A 41 -7.61 -6.18 6.14
C VAL A 41 -7.01 -4.95 5.47
N GLY A 42 -6.68 -5.01 4.18
CA GLY A 42 -6.13 -3.86 3.45
C GLY A 42 -7.10 -2.68 3.38
N GLY A 43 -8.38 -2.94 3.09
CA GLY A 43 -9.41 -1.90 3.07
C GLY A 43 -9.62 -1.26 4.45
N LEU A 44 -9.69 -2.07 5.51
CA LEU A 44 -9.79 -1.58 6.89
C LEU A 44 -8.57 -0.74 7.29
N LEU A 45 -7.37 -1.19 6.92
CA LEU A 45 -6.14 -0.49 7.26
C LEU A 45 -6.02 0.84 6.51
N SER A 46 -6.45 0.90 5.25
CA SER A 46 -6.55 2.16 4.48
C SER A 46 -7.54 3.13 5.14
N PHE A 47 -8.71 2.64 5.56
CA PHE A 47 -9.70 3.46 6.26
C PHE A 47 -9.18 4.00 7.59
N LEU A 48 -8.51 3.15 8.38
CA LEU A 48 -7.85 3.54 9.63
C LEU A 48 -6.74 4.57 9.40
N THR A 49 -5.91 4.38 8.38
CA THR A 49 -4.83 5.31 8.03
C THR A 49 -5.40 6.69 7.70
N MET A 50 -6.46 6.73 6.89
CA MET A 50 -7.09 7.98 6.48
C MET A 50 -7.80 8.68 7.64
N LEU A 51 -8.43 7.92 8.55
CA LEU A 51 -9.00 8.45 9.79
C LEU A 51 -7.92 9.02 10.73
N LEU A 52 -6.82 8.29 10.94
CA LEU A 52 -5.70 8.77 11.76
C LEU A 52 -5.06 10.03 11.14
N SER A 53 -4.94 10.07 9.83
CA SER A 53 -4.47 11.26 9.10
C SER A 53 -5.39 12.46 9.31
N ALA A 54 -6.70 12.26 9.31
CA ALA A 54 -7.66 13.33 9.54
C ALA A 54 -7.65 13.86 10.99
N TYR A 55 -7.26 13.04 11.97
CA TYR A 55 -7.27 13.40 13.38
C TYR A 55 -5.91 13.90 13.91
N SER A 56 -4.81 13.68 13.18
CA SER A 56 -3.47 14.02 13.67
C SER A 56 -3.12 15.48 13.42
N THR A 57 -3.16 16.29 14.49
CA THR A 57 -2.74 17.71 14.48
C THR A 57 -1.21 17.89 14.55
N ASN A 58 -0.45 16.82 14.81
CA ASN A 58 1.02 16.84 14.94
C ASN A 58 1.70 16.17 13.72
N LEU A 59 2.68 16.87 13.11
CA LEU A 59 3.43 16.41 11.93
C LEU A 59 4.18 15.09 12.15
N THR A 60 4.76 14.89 13.33
CA THR A 60 5.55 13.69 13.64
C THR A 60 4.67 12.45 13.79
N SER A 61 3.55 12.58 14.50
CA SER A 61 2.57 11.49 14.66
C SER A 61 1.88 11.18 13.34
N PHE A 62 1.53 12.20 12.56
CA PHE A 62 0.98 12.02 11.21
C PHE A 62 1.94 11.26 10.31
N THR A 63 3.21 11.67 10.29
CA THR A 63 4.27 11.02 9.52
C THR A 63 4.43 9.56 9.92
N PHE A 64 4.52 9.27 11.22
CA PHE A 64 4.75 7.90 11.67
C PHE A 64 3.55 7.00 11.34
N SER A 65 2.33 7.46 11.62
CA SER A 65 1.11 6.70 11.31
C SER A 65 0.90 6.54 9.81
N TYR A 66 1.07 7.59 9.02
CA TYR A 66 0.89 7.53 7.57
C TYR A 66 1.99 6.73 6.88
N SER A 67 3.24 6.87 7.29
CA SER A 67 4.35 6.12 6.70
C SER A 67 4.30 4.63 7.03
N VAL A 68 3.98 4.28 8.29
CA VAL A 68 3.90 2.87 8.70
C VAL A 68 2.59 2.24 8.24
N LEU A 69 1.43 2.78 8.65
CA LEU A 69 0.13 2.17 8.30
C LEU A 69 -0.18 2.35 6.82
N GLY A 70 0.10 3.51 6.24
CA GLY A 70 -0.10 3.77 4.81
C GLY A 70 0.85 2.98 3.93
N GLY A 71 2.11 2.78 4.34
CA GLY A 71 3.04 1.89 3.64
C GLY A 71 2.56 0.44 3.63
N ILE A 72 2.07 -0.06 4.77
CA ILE A 72 1.51 -1.42 4.88
C ILE A 72 0.22 -1.53 4.06
N ALA A 73 -0.72 -0.59 4.21
CA ALA A 73 -2.01 -0.58 3.54
C ALA A 73 -1.89 -0.44 2.02
N GLY A 74 -0.97 0.41 1.54
CA GLY A 74 -0.69 0.63 0.12
C GLY A 74 -0.09 -0.60 -0.55
N SER A 75 0.83 -1.28 0.14
CA SER A 75 1.37 -2.57 -0.30
C SER A 75 0.24 -3.58 -0.45
N LEU A 76 -0.54 -3.79 0.63
CA LEU A 76 -1.64 -4.76 0.69
C LEU A 76 -2.70 -4.49 -0.39
N SER A 77 -3.09 -3.24 -0.58
CA SER A 77 -4.07 -2.84 -1.60
C SER A 77 -3.58 -3.16 -3.01
N THR A 78 -2.31 -2.84 -3.31
CA THR A 78 -1.68 -3.15 -4.60
C THR A 78 -1.68 -4.65 -4.84
N PHE A 79 -1.30 -5.44 -3.85
CA PHE A 79 -1.26 -6.89 -3.94
C PHE A 79 -2.65 -7.53 -4.12
N ASN A 80 -3.68 -7.05 -3.42
CA ASN A 80 -5.05 -7.49 -3.64
C ASN A 80 -5.57 -7.13 -5.03
N GLY A 81 -5.16 -5.98 -5.57
CA GLY A 81 -5.39 -5.63 -6.96
C GLY A 81 -4.79 -6.66 -7.91
N PHE A 82 -3.52 -7.03 -7.71
CA PHE A 82 -2.86 -8.06 -8.54
C PHE A 82 -3.40 -9.47 -8.31
N ALA A 83 -3.87 -9.78 -7.12
CA ALA A 83 -4.45 -11.06 -6.72
C ALA A 83 -5.73 -11.43 -7.45
N ILE A 84 -6.63 -10.47 -7.61
CA ILE A 84 -8.00 -10.72 -8.09
C ILE A 84 -8.04 -10.96 -9.60
N ILE A 85 -7.06 -10.40 -10.31
CA ILE A 85 -6.92 -10.46 -11.76
C ILE A 85 -6.72 -11.90 -12.29
N PRO A 86 -5.74 -12.70 -11.82
CA PRO A 86 -5.54 -14.07 -12.30
C PRO A 86 -6.68 -15.01 -11.92
N LEU A 87 -7.43 -14.70 -10.85
CA LEU A 87 -8.65 -15.41 -10.44
C LEU A 87 -9.78 -15.21 -11.46
N TYR A 88 -9.93 -14.00 -12.02
CA TYR A 88 -10.96 -13.69 -13.03
C TYR A 88 -10.54 -14.04 -14.47
N PHE A 89 -9.28 -13.82 -14.86
CA PHE A 89 -8.81 -14.00 -16.24
C PHE A 89 -7.73 -15.08 -16.34
N GLN A 90 -8.13 -16.33 -16.12
CA GLN A 90 -7.22 -17.50 -16.22
C GLN A 90 -6.57 -17.64 -17.61
N LYS A 91 -7.26 -17.23 -18.70
CA LYS A 91 -6.81 -17.42 -20.09
C LYS A 91 -5.91 -16.29 -20.65
N ARG A 92 -5.86 -15.11 -20.00
CA ARG A 92 -5.11 -13.92 -20.47
C ARG A 92 -4.38 -13.17 -19.32
N LYS A 93 -3.72 -13.91 -18.43
CA LYS A 93 -3.02 -13.36 -17.25
C LYS A 93 -2.00 -12.26 -17.60
N GLY A 94 -1.28 -12.40 -18.72
CA GLY A 94 -0.26 -11.43 -19.16
C GLY A 94 -0.83 -10.07 -19.57
N LEU A 95 -1.94 -10.04 -20.33
CA LEU A 95 -2.58 -8.78 -20.73
C LEU A 95 -3.16 -8.04 -19.52
N ALA A 96 -3.79 -8.78 -18.60
CA ALA A 96 -4.43 -8.17 -17.45
C ALA A 96 -3.40 -7.61 -16.44
N ASN A 97 -2.28 -8.31 -16.22
CA ASN A 97 -1.16 -7.76 -15.45
C ASN A 97 -0.53 -6.54 -16.14
N GLY A 98 -0.44 -6.55 -17.48
CA GLY A 98 0.03 -5.40 -18.26
C GLY A 98 -0.83 -4.15 -18.05
N ILE A 99 -2.16 -4.29 -18.11
CA ILE A 99 -3.10 -3.17 -17.89
C ILE A 99 -2.96 -2.59 -16.48
N VAL A 100 -2.82 -3.43 -15.46
CA VAL A 100 -2.70 -2.95 -14.08
C VAL A 100 -1.35 -2.31 -13.80
N ALA A 101 -0.26 -2.83 -14.39
CA ALA A 101 1.04 -2.16 -14.35
C ALA A 101 0.99 -0.78 -15.02
N SER A 102 0.34 -0.67 -16.19
CA SER A 102 0.13 0.61 -16.87
C SER A 102 -0.73 1.58 -16.03
N CYS A 103 -1.75 1.09 -15.34
CA CYS A 103 -2.57 1.91 -14.45
C CYS A 103 -1.77 2.49 -13.27
N SER A 104 -0.83 1.72 -12.70
CA SER A 104 0.03 2.20 -11.61
C SER A 104 1.01 3.28 -12.08
N ALA A 105 1.38 3.30 -13.36
CA ALA A 105 2.23 4.32 -13.96
C ALA A 105 1.47 5.62 -14.30
N LEU A 106 0.16 5.55 -14.52
CA LEU A 106 -0.69 6.73 -14.81
C LEU A 106 -1.03 7.56 -13.58
N GLY A 107 -0.91 7.00 -12.37
CA GLY A 107 -1.26 7.65 -11.11
C GLY A 107 -0.10 8.18 -10.27
N LYS A 108 1.16 7.95 -10.70
CA LYS A 108 2.35 8.58 -10.11
C LYS A 108 2.69 9.86 -10.87
#